data_AF-A0A8J3J6T8-F1
#
_entry.id   AF-A0A8J3J6T8-F1
#
_cell.length_a   1.000
_cell.length_b   1.000
_cell.length_c   1.000
_cell.angle_alpha   90.00
_cell.angle_beta   90.00
_cell.angle_gamma   90.00
#
_symmetry.space_group_name_H-M   'P 1'
#
loop_
_entity.id
_entity.type
_entity.pdbx_description
1 polymer ?
#
loop_
_entity_poly.entity_id
_entity_poly.type
_entity_poly.pdbx_seq_one_letter_code
_entity_poly.pdbx_strand_id
1 'polypeptide(L)'
;MLFVIGLVVSGVTAFPLVSESRLLVEVLHGIDAARWLPEPVAFLERVADGLADAGHRYPYLAYGTDWLAFAHLVIAVAFYGPLRDPVRNEWVVRFGMIACVAVVPLALIAGPLRGIPLYWRAVDCSFGVVGIVPLLLAYRHIRVLAGRTGTVPGTATA
;
A
#
# COMPACT_ATOMS: atom_id res chain seq x y z
N MET A 1 -2.89 2.83 -13.23
CA MET A 1 -2.73 1.36 -13.27
C MET A 1 -1.79 0.87 -12.21
N LEU A 2 -0.49 1.20 -12.27
CA LEU A 2 0.51 0.71 -11.31
C LEU A 2 0.09 0.84 -9.83
N PHE A 3 -0.37 2.04 -9.41
CA PHE A 3 -0.83 2.27 -8.04
C PHE A 3 -2.02 1.38 -7.63
N VAL A 4 -2.97 1.17 -8.55
CA VAL A 4 -4.16 0.33 -8.32
C VAL A 4 -3.75 -1.14 -8.15
N ILE A 5 -2.83 -1.63 -8.98
CA ILE A 5 -2.29 -2.99 -8.86
C ILE A 5 -1.57 -3.15 -7.51
N GLY A 6 -0.74 -2.17 -7.13
CA GLY A 6 -0.06 -2.16 -5.84
C GLY A 6 -1.04 -2.22 -4.66
N LEU A 7 -2.13 -1.43 -4.69
CA LEU A 7 -3.18 -1.48 -3.68
C LEU A 7 -3.85 -2.86 -3.61
N VAL A 8 -4.20 -3.44 -4.76
CA VAL A 8 -4.86 -4.75 -4.82
C VAL A 8 -3.94 -5.83 -4.27
N VAL A 9 -2.68 -5.87 -4.71
CA VAL A 9 -1.69 -6.84 -4.21
C VAL A 9 -1.51 -6.68 -2.71
N SER A 10 -1.29 -5.45 -2.23
CA SER A 10 -1.14 -5.16 -0.79
C SER A 10 -2.36 -5.56 0.04
N GLY A 11 -3.57 -5.42 -0.51
CA GLY A 11 -4.81 -5.84 0.15
C GLY A 11 -4.94 -7.36 0.19
N VAL A 12 -4.70 -8.03 -0.95
CA VAL A 12 -4.85 -9.49 -1.07
C VAL A 12 -3.88 -10.25 -0.19
N THR A 13 -2.64 -9.78 -0.04
CA THR A 13 -1.62 -10.40 0.84
C THR A 13 -2.03 -10.44 2.31
N ALA A 14 -3.00 -9.61 2.73
CA ALA A 14 -3.48 -9.63 4.10
C ALA A 14 -4.37 -10.86 4.42
N PHE A 15 -4.99 -11.50 3.41
CA PHE A 15 -5.81 -12.70 3.65
C PHE A 15 -4.98 -13.93 4.03
N PRO A 16 -3.95 -14.35 3.27
CA PRO A 16 -3.11 -15.50 3.61
C PRO A 16 -1.90 -15.11 4.49
N LEU A 17 -2.01 -14.08 5.33
CA LEU A 17 -0.86 -13.48 6.04
C LEU A 17 -0.03 -14.49 6.84
N VAL A 18 -0.65 -15.48 7.48
CA VAL A 18 0.06 -16.53 8.24
C VAL A 18 0.87 -17.43 7.30
N SER A 19 0.28 -17.84 6.17
CA SER A 19 0.96 -18.72 5.22
C SER A 19 2.07 -17.99 4.47
N GLU A 20 1.83 -16.75 4.05
CA GLU A 20 2.84 -15.93 3.37
C GLU A 20 4.01 -15.57 4.28
N SER A 21 3.77 -15.24 5.55
CA SER A 21 4.85 -14.98 6.51
C SER A 21 5.70 -16.21 6.79
N ARG A 22 5.09 -17.40 6.91
CA ARG A 22 5.82 -18.67 7.03
C ARG A 22 6.65 -18.98 5.79
N LEU A 23 6.07 -18.81 4.61
CA LEU A 23 6.79 -19.00 3.34
C LEU A 23 7.99 -18.06 3.24
N LEU A 24 7.83 -16.79 3.63
CA LEU A 24 8.93 -15.83 3.66
C LEU A 24 10.06 -16.29 4.58
N VAL A 25 9.76 -16.75 5.79
CA VAL A 25 10.76 -17.28 6.72
C VAL A 25 11.46 -18.52 6.16
N GLU A 26 10.73 -19.44 5.55
CA GLU A 26 11.30 -20.63 4.90
C GLU A 26 12.28 -20.26 3.77
N VAL A 27 11.89 -19.30 2.91
CA VAL A 27 12.75 -18.81 1.83
C VAL A 27 14.02 -18.16 2.39
N LEU A 28 13.91 -17.36 3.46
CA LEU A 28 15.07 -16.72 4.11
C LEU A 28 16.05 -17.74 4.68
N HIS A 29 15.56 -18.85 5.23
CA HIS A 29 16.40 -19.96 5.66
C HIS A 29 17.04 -20.70 4.48
N GLY A 30 16.29 -20.94 3.41
CA GLY A 30 16.80 -21.61 2.21
C GLY A 30 17.99 -20.89 1.55
N ILE A 31 18.08 -19.57 1.69
CA ILE A 31 19.19 -18.75 1.18
C ILE A 31 20.24 -18.38 2.25
N ASP A 32 20.16 -18.95 3.45
CA ASP A 32 21.04 -18.64 4.58
C ASP A 32 21.12 -17.13 4.89
N ALA A 33 19.98 -16.43 4.79
CA ALA A 33 19.91 -14.98 5.00
C ALA A 33 20.35 -14.56 6.40
N ALA A 34 20.15 -15.43 7.40
CA ALA A 34 20.51 -15.20 8.79
C ALA A 34 22.01 -14.91 8.97
N ARG A 35 22.87 -15.41 8.08
CA ARG A 35 24.31 -15.11 8.08
C ARG A 35 24.61 -13.63 7.89
N TRP A 36 23.80 -12.94 7.08
CA TRP A 36 24.01 -11.54 6.71
C TRP A 36 23.07 -10.59 7.43
N LEU A 37 21.87 -11.07 7.78
CA LEU A 37 20.77 -10.29 8.37
C LEU A 37 20.15 -11.06 9.56
N PRO A 38 20.92 -11.37 10.62
CA PRO A 38 20.44 -12.20 11.73
C PRO A 38 19.25 -11.56 12.45
N GLU A 39 19.32 -10.26 12.73
CA GLU A 39 18.26 -9.54 13.45
C GLU A 39 16.94 -9.42 12.65
N PRO A 40 16.95 -9.03 11.36
CA PRO A 40 15.75 -9.07 10.53
C PRO A 40 15.11 -10.46 10.40
N VAL A 41 15.91 -11.51 10.21
CA VAL A 41 15.40 -12.87 10.08
C VAL A 41 14.74 -13.31 11.40
N ALA A 42 15.41 -13.12 12.53
CA ALA A 42 14.87 -13.45 13.85
C ALA A 42 13.59 -12.65 14.19
N PHE A 43 13.47 -11.41 13.73
CA PHE A 43 12.24 -10.64 13.89
C PHE A 43 11.09 -11.21 13.05
N LEU A 44 11.35 -11.56 11.79
CA LEU A 44 10.36 -12.16 10.89
C LEU A 44 9.87 -13.52 11.37
N GLU A 45 10.76 -14.35 11.93
CA GLU A 45 10.40 -15.59 12.63
C GLU A 45 9.43 -15.32 13.77
N ARG A 46 9.77 -14.40 14.69
CA ARG A 46 8.89 -14.04 15.81
C ARG A 46 7.52 -13.54 15.34
N VAL A 47 7.48 -12.79 14.23
CA VAL A 47 6.22 -12.34 13.63
C VAL A 47 5.42 -13.51 13.08
N ALA A 48 6.04 -14.42 12.31
CA ALA A 48 5.37 -15.58 11.73
C ALA A 48 4.83 -16.53 12.83
N ASP A 49 5.62 -16.77 13.88
CA ASP A 49 5.20 -17.57 15.03
C ASP A 49 4.06 -16.91 15.80
N GLY A 50 4.16 -15.60 16.07
CA GLY A 50 3.12 -14.84 16.75
C GLY A 50 1.80 -14.80 15.98
N LEU A 51 1.86 -14.66 14.65
CA LEU A 51 0.69 -14.71 13.78
C LEU A 51 0.03 -16.09 13.80
N ALA A 52 0.82 -17.16 13.72
CA ALA A 52 0.32 -18.52 13.76
C ALA A 52 -0.33 -18.87 15.12
N ASP A 53 0.33 -18.52 16.21
CA ASP A 53 -0.18 -18.75 17.57
C ASP A 53 -1.46 -17.94 17.83
N ALA A 54 -1.49 -16.67 17.44
CA ALA A 54 -2.69 -15.85 17.53
C ALA A 54 -3.82 -16.39 16.65
N GLY A 55 -3.53 -16.87 15.43
CA GLY A 55 -4.51 -17.48 14.54
C GLY A 55 -5.12 -18.76 15.12
N HIS A 56 -4.35 -19.54 15.88
CA HIS A 56 -4.85 -20.74 16.54
C HIS A 56 -5.65 -20.43 17.82
N ARG A 57 -5.16 -19.52 18.66
CA ARG A 57 -5.77 -19.22 19.98
C ARG A 57 -6.90 -18.19 19.90
N TYR A 58 -6.81 -17.23 18.99
CA TYR A 58 -7.71 -16.09 18.86
C TYR A 58 -8.04 -15.80 17.37
N PRO A 59 -8.65 -16.77 16.65
CA PRO A 59 -8.88 -16.66 15.21
C PRO A 59 -9.71 -15.44 14.79
N TYR A 60 -10.60 -14.95 15.65
CA TYR A 60 -11.40 -13.75 15.41
C TYR A 60 -10.56 -12.47 15.24
N LEU A 61 -9.30 -12.44 15.69
CA LEU A 61 -8.41 -11.30 15.45
C LEU A 61 -8.05 -11.15 13.97
N ALA A 62 -8.04 -12.25 13.20
CA ALA A 62 -7.81 -12.21 11.76
C ALA A 62 -8.86 -11.38 11.01
N TYR A 63 -10.07 -11.26 11.56
CA TYR A 63 -11.13 -10.44 10.98
C TYR A 63 -10.75 -8.96 10.86
N GLY A 64 -9.90 -8.44 11.76
CA GLY A 64 -9.34 -7.09 11.61
C GLY A 64 -8.47 -6.93 10.36
N THR A 65 -7.74 -7.98 10.00
CA THR A 65 -6.90 -8.04 8.80
C THR A 65 -7.77 -8.18 7.54
N ASP A 66 -8.87 -8.94 7.61
CA ASP A 66 -9.85 -9.03 6.51
C ASP A 66 -10.46 -7.67 6.17
N TRP A 67 -10.82 -6.88 7.18
CA TRP A 67 -11.30 -5.50 6.97
C TRP A 67 -10.23 -4.59 6.38
N LEU A 68 -8.97 -4.75 6.80
CA LEU A 68 -7.85 -4.01 6.22
C LEU A 68 -7.66 -4.35 4.74
N ALA A 69 -7.71 -5.64 4.38
CA ALA A 69 -7.67 -6.11 3.00
C ALA A 69 -8.82 -5.51 2.19
N PHE A 70 -10.05 -5.61 2.71
CA PHE A 70 -11.23 -5.07 2.07
C PHE A 70 -11.13 -3.56 1.82
N ALA A 71 -10.60 -2.79 2.77
CA ALA A 71 -10.40 -1.35 2.60
C ALA A 71 -9.48 -1.04 1.40
N HIS A 72 -8.39 -1.79 1.21
CA HIS A 72 -7.51 -1.61 0.06
C HIS A 72 -8.22 -1.90 -1.26
N LEU A 73 -9.05 -2.95 -1.31
CA LEU A 73 -9.83 -3.28 -2.50
C LEU A 73 -10.87 -2.21 -2.82
N VAL A 74 -11.58 -1.69 -1.82
CA VAL A 74 -12.56 -0.60 -1.99
C VAL A 74 -11.86 0.68 -2.47
N ILE A 75 -10.70 1.02 -1.91
CA ILE A 75 -9.90 2.17 -2.37
C ILE A 75 -9.47 1.95 -3.82
N ALA A 76 -8.99 0.75 -4.19
CA ALA A 76 -8.63 0.43 -5.57
C ALA A 76 -9.81 0.62 -6.55
N VAL A 77 -11.04 0.25 -6.14
CA VAL A 77 -12.26 0.50 -6.92
C VAL A 77 -12.52 2.01 -7.08
N ALA A 78 -12.30 2.83 -6.06
CA ALA A 78 -12.46 4.28 -6.17
C ALA A 78 -11.53 4.89 -7.25
N PHE A 79 -10.35 4.31 -7.46
CA PHE A 79 -9.44 4.71 -8.54
C PHE A 79 -9.93 4.36 -9.95
N TYR A 80 -11.05 3.64 -10.10
CA TYR A 80 -11.73 3.48 -11.39
C TYR A 80 -12.19 4.82 -11.99
N GLY A 81 -12.59 5.79 -11.14
CA GLY A 81 -13.00 7.13 -11.58
C GLY A 81 -11.93 7.83 -12.42
N PRO A 82 -10.71 8.05 -11.90
CA PRO A 82 -9.59 8.63 -12.65
C PRO A 82 -9.18 7.91 -13.93
N LEU A 83 -9.44 6.60 -14.03
CA LEU A 83 -9.13 5.83 -15.23
C LEU A 83 -10.15 6.05 -16.35
N ARG A 84 -11.39 6.33 -15.98
CA ARG A 84 -12.48 6.60 -16.93
C ARG A 84 -12.57 8.07 -17.32
N ASP A 85 -12.54 8.96 -16.33
CA ASP A 85 -12.58 10.42 -16.52
C ASP A 85 -11.59 11.10 -15.55
N PRO A 86 -10.32 11.23 -15.96
CA PRO A 86 -9.25 11.76 -15.12
C PRO A 86 -9.48 13.19 -14.65
N VAL A 87 -10.03 14.06 -15.49
CA VAL A 87 -10.17 15.49 -15.20
C VAL A 87 -11.26 15.72 -14.17
N ARG A 88 -12.40 15.04 -14.32
CA ARG A 88 -13.49 15.12 -13.35
C ARG A 88 -13.13 14.51 -12.00
N ASN A 89 -12.25 13.51 -11.99
CA ASN A 89 -11.88 12.75 -10.79
C ASN A 89 -10.46 13.06 -10.28
N GLU A 90 -9.89 14.25 -10.59
CA GLU A 90 -8.54 14.66 -10.16
C GLU A 90 -8.34 14.49 -8.63
N TRP A 91 -9.41 14.73 -7.85
CA TRP A 91 -9.36 14.62 -6.40
C TRP A 91 -8.97 13.23 -5.90
N VAL A 92 -9.39 12.14 -6.55
CA VAL A 92 -9.05 10.77 -6.12
C VAL A 92 -7.53 10.53 -6.21
N VAL A 93 -6.87 11.11 -7.22
CA VAL A 93 -5.41 11.06 -7.34
C VAL A 93 -4.75 11.86 -6.22
N ARG A 94 -5.27 13.04 -5.89
CA ARG A 94 -4.79 13.85 -4.75
C ARG A 94 -4.98 13.14 -3.41
N PHE A 95 -6.12 12.49 -3.22
CA PHE A 95 -6.38 11.65 -2.06
C PHE A 95 -5.33 10.55 -1.92
N GLY A 96 -4.99 9.86 -3.01
CA GLY A 96 -3.89 8.88 -3.02
C GLY A 96 -2.55 9.47 -2.62
N MET A 97 -2.21 10.68 -3.12
CA MET A 97 -0.97 11.35 -2.76
C MET A 97 -0.93 11.72 -1.27
N ILE A 98 -2.06 12.19 -0.71
CA ILE A 98 -2.20 12.46 0.73
C ILE A 98 -1.98 11.17 1.52
N ALA A 99 -2.60 10.06 1.11
CA ALA A 99 -2.42 8.76 1.76
C ALA A 99 -0.95 8.31 1.74
N CYS A 100 -0.25 8.51 0.61
CA CYS A 100 1.18 8.20 0.51
C CYS A 100 2.03 8.99 1.52
N VAL A 101 1.75 10.28 1.67
CA VAL A 101 2.46 11.12 2.67
C VAL A 101 2.07 10.71 4.10
N ALA A 102 0.80 10.39 4.35
CA ALA A 102 0.28 10.04 5.67
C ALA A 102 0.79 8.69 6.22
N VAL A 103 1.20 7.75 5.36
CA VAL A 103 1.81 6.48 5.77
C VAL A 103 3.13 6.71 6.53
N VAL A 104 3.92 7.73 6.18
CA VAL A 104 5.21 8.01 6.82
C VAL A 104 5.07 8.34 8.31
N PRO A 105 4.28 9.35 8.74
CA PRO A 105 4.09 9.61 10.16
C PRO A 105 3.40 8.45 10.88
N LEU A 106 2.48 7.75 10.21
CA LEU A 106 1.85 6.55 10.80
C LEU A 106 2.90 5.50 11.18
N ALA A 107 3.78 5.13 10.25
CA ALA A 107 4.82 4.12 10.49
C ALA A 107 5.84 4.58 11.55
N LEU A 108 6.22 5.85 11.53
CA LEU A 108 7.20 6.39 12.47
C LEU A 108 6.66 6.59 13.88
N ILE A 109 5.34 6.75 14.06
CA ILE A 109 4.69 6.91 15.38
C ILE A 109 4.16 5.57 15.90
N ALA A 110 3.32 4.87 15.13
CA ALA A 110 2.69 3.62 15.56
C ALA A 110 3.69 2.46 15.64
N GLY A 111 4.69 2.44 14.76
CA GLY A 111 5.74 1.42 14.75
C GLY A 111 6.49 1.28 16.08
N PRO A 112 7.13 2.33 16.63
CA PRO A 112 7.81 2.22 17.93
C PRO A 112 6.85 1.91 19.08
N LEU A 113 5.61 2.42 19.05
CA LEU A 113 4.60 2.09 20.07
C LEU A 113 4.21 0.61 20.08
N ARG A 114 4.42 -0.10 18.97
CA ARG A 114 4.14 -1.54 18.81
C ARG A 114 5.41 -2.39 18.77
N GLY A 115 6.58 -1.82 19.07
CA GLY A 115 7.84 -2.55 19.09
C GLY A 115 8.37 -2.94 17.70
N ILE A 116 7.95 -2.25 16.64
CA ILE A 116 8.39 -2.52 15.27
C ILE A 116 9.79 -1.92 15.04
N PRO A 117 10.77 -2.70 14.56
CA PRO A 117 12.14 -2.25 14.38
C PRO A 117 12.26 -1.18 13.29
N LEU A 118 13.35 -0.40 13.33
CA LEU A 118 13.52 0.75 12.43
C LEU A 118 13.59 0.34 10.95
N TYR A 119 14.29 -0.76 10.63
CA TYR A 119 14.39 -1.24 9.25
C TYR A 119 13.02 -1.62 8.67
N TRP A 120 12.13 -2.20 9.49
CA TRP A 120 10.79 -2.56 9.04
C TRP A 120 9.91 -1.32 8.84
N ARG A 121 10.01 -0.34 9.75
CA ARG A 121 9.36 0.97 9.57
C ARG A 121 9.82 1.67 8.29
N ALA A 122 11.08 1.49 7.88
CA ALA A 122 11.56 2.01 6.60
C ALA A 122 10.91 1.30 5.40
N VAL A 123 10.66 -0.01 5.51
CA VAL A 123 9.85 -0.77 4.53
C VAL A 123 8.43 -0.21 4.48
N ASP A 124 7.78 0.04 5.61
CA ASP A 124 6.43 0.63 5.66
C ASP A 124 6.39 2.03 4.99
N CYS A 125 7.35 2.89 5.28
CA CYS A 125 7.48 4.21 4.65
C CYS A 125 7.68 4.12 3.13
N SER A 126 8.32 3.06 2.63
CA SER A 126 8.59 2.89 1.20
C SER A 126 7.33 2.80 0.36
N PHE A 127 6.22 2.28 0.91
CA PHE A 127 4.92 2.26 0.22
C PHE A 127 4.44 3.66 -0.14
N GLY A 128 4.62 4.63 0.76
CA GLY A 128 4.31 6.03 0.50
C GLY A 128 5.27 6.65 -0.52
N VAL A 129 6.58 6.47 -0.32
CA VAL A 129 7.63 7.07 -1.16
C VAL A 129 7.58 6.54 -2.60
N VAL A 130 7.37 5.25 -2.79
CA VAL A 130 7.28 4.62 -4.12
C VAL A 130 5.89 4.83 -4.72
N GLY A 131 4.83 4.70 -3.90
CA GLY A 131 3.45 4.83 -4.34
C GLY A 131 3.08 6.23 -4.84
N ILE A 132 3.71 7.28 -4.30
CA ILE A 132 3.44 8.66 -4.74
C ILE A 132 3.94 8.95 -6.16
N VAL A 133 4.98 8.25 -6.63
CA VAL A 133 5.58 8.48 -7.96
C VAL A 133 4.57 8.32 -9.10
N PRO A 134 3.87 7.17 -9.26
CA PRO A 134 2.87 7.03 -10.32
C PRO A 134 1.71 8.02 -10.17
N LEU A 135 1.37 8.43 -8.95
CA LEU A 135 0.30 9.39 -8.71
C LEU A 135 0.70 10.82 -9.13
N LEU A 136 1.93 11.24 -8.84
CA LEU A 136 2.46 12.53 -9.31
C LEU A 136 2.51 12.59 -10.83
N LEU A 137 2.94 11.50 -11.49
CA LEU A 137 2.92 11.42 -12.94
C LEU A 137 1.49 11.53 -13.48
N ALA A 138 0.55 10.75 -12.93
CA ALA A 138 -0.86 10.82 -13.30
C ALA A 138 -1.42 12.24 -13.11
N TYR A 139 -1.13 12.86 -11.97
CA TYR A 139 -1.56 14.22 -11.66
C TYR A 139 -1.07 15.23 -12.70
N ARG A 140 0.23 15.19 -13.05
CA ARG A 140 0.79 16.07 -14.09
C ARG A 140 0.07 15.90 -15.43
N HIS A 141 -0.21 14.66 -15.85
CA HIS A 141 -0.95 14.40 -17.08
C HIS A 141 -2.40 14.89 -17.02
N ILE A 142 -3.08 14.72 -15.89
CA ILE A 142 -4.45 15.21 -15.68
C ILE A 142 -4.50 16.73 -15.84
N ARG A 143 -3.55 17.47 -15.24
CA ARG A 143 -3.48 18.93 -15.32
C ARG A 143 -3.26 19.43 -16.75
N VAL A 144 -2.41 18.74 -17.52
CA VAL A 144 -2.21 19.05 -18.95
C VAL A 144 -3.50 18.80 -19.75
N LEU A 145 -4.19 17.68 -19.49
CA LEU A 145 -5.43 17.35 -20.19
C LEU A 145 -6.54 18.36 -19.88
N ALA A 146 -6.68 18.76 -18.60
CA ALA A 146 -7.63 19.78 -18.16
C ALA A 146 -7.39 21.14 -18.83
N GLY A 147 -6.12 21.52 -19.04
CA GLY A 147 -5.76 22.73 -19.77
C GLY A 147 -6.18 22.70 -21.24
N ARG A 148 -6.18 21.51 -21.88
CA ARG A 148 -6.58 21.33 -23.29
C ARG A 148 -8.09 21.32 -23.49
N THR A 149 -8.86 20.77 -22.55
CA THR A 149 -10.33 20.79 -22.61
C THR A 149 -10.91 22.17 -22.34
N GLY A 150 -10.23 23.02 -21.57
CA GLY A 150 -10.61 24.42 -21.37
C GLY A 150 -10.39 25.35 -22.58
N THR A 151 -9.65 24.89 -23.61
CA THR A 151 -9.28 25.69 -24.78
C THR A 151 -10.10 25.44 -26.05
N VAL A 152 -11.18 24.64 -26.00
CA VAL A 152 -12.08 24.52 -27.17
C VAL A 152 -12.85 25.83 -27.32
N PRO A 153 -12.58 26.67 -28.35
CA PRO A 153 -13.33 27.89 -28.56
C PRO A 153 -14.74 27.46 -28.96
N GLY A 154 -15.74 27.89 -28.19
CA GLY A 154 -17.12 27.83 -28.66
C GLY A 154 -17.19 28.50 -30.02
N THR A 155 -17.72 27.76 -31.00
CA THR A 155 -18.12 28.28 -32.30
C THR A 155 -18.93 29.56 -32.09
N ALA A 156 -18.31 30.71 -32.34
CA ALA A 156 -18.99 31.95 -32.61
C ALA A 156 -19.75 31.75 -33.93
N THR A 157 -21.01 31.32 -33.86
CA THR A 157 -21.95 31.47 -34.97
C THR A 157 -22.65 32.81 -34.79
N ALA A 158 -22.43 33.65 -35.80
CA ALA A 158 -23.00 34.96 -36.04
C ALA A 158 -24.53 34.94 -36.19
#